data_AF-A0A2P2L065-F1
#
_entry.id   AF-A0A2P2L065-F1
#
_cell.length_a   1.000
_cell.length_b   1.000
_cell.length_c   1.000
_cell.angle_alpha   90.00
_cell.angle_beta   90.00
_cell.angle_gamma   90.00
#
_symmetry.space_group_name_H-M   'P 1'
#
loop_
_entity.id
_entity.type
_entity.pdbx_description
1 polymer ?
#
loop_
_entity_poly.entity_id
_entity_poly.type
_entity_poly.pdbx_seq_one_letter_code
_entity_poly.pdbx_strand_id
1 'polypeptide(L)'
;MEPDVSIESSCMIRVAVIPVGSVPPNVLRDYYSMIMRQHTIPLSAISSFYKEHQKSPFARQPWDSGSLRFKFVLGGAPPSPWEDFQSHRKILSVIGVCHCPSSPDLHYVIDQFTAACKGYASALVHRCFAFCPCDSQLEDCSNKGDNLRMFPPADRQTQEIHLQTMMQEIAASLLMEFEKWVLKAESAGTILKTPLDSQTSLSSEEVHF
;
A
#
# COMPACT_ATOMS: atom_id res chain seq x y z
N MET A 1 -16.36 -16.18 8.45
CA MET A 1 -15.30 -16.99 7.82
C MET A 1 -15.17 -16.48 6.40
N GLU A 2 -14.05 -15.87 6.00
CA GLU A 2 -13.88 -15.43 4.59
C GLU A 2 -13.88 -16.71 3.71
N PRO A 3 -14.77 -16.83 2.71
CA PRO A 3 -14.98 -18.10 2.00
C PRO A 3 -13.90 -18.45 0.97
N ASP A 4 -12.87 -17.60 0.77
CA ASP A 4 -11.88 -17.76 -0.29
C ASP A 4 -10.43 -17.89 0.24
N VAL A 5 -10.19 -18.86 1.12
CA VAL A 5 -8.83 -19.20 1.55
C VAL A 5 -8.19 -20.08 0.47
N SER A 6 -7.51 -19.45 -0.50
CA SER A 6 -6.62 -20.13 -1.44
C SER A 6 -5.26 -20.35 -0.78
N ILE A 7 -4.57 -21.45 -1.09
CA ILE A 7 -3.18 -21.69 -0.66
C ILE A 7 -2.26 -20.53 -1.10
N GLU A 8 -2.58 -19.88 -2.22
CA GLU A 8 -1.82 -18.75 -2.73
C GLU A 8 -2.04 -17.46 -1.94
N SER A 9 -3.05 -17.35 -1.07
CA SER A 9 -3.31 -16.11 -0.33
C SER A 9 -2.16 -15.71 0.58
N SER A 10 -1.36 -16.69 1.03
CA SER A 10 -0.22 -16.47 1.92
C SER A 10 0.99 -15.85 1.22
N CYS A 11 1.07 -15.92 -0.12
CA CYS A 11 2.17 -15.33 -0.89
C CYS A 11 1.82 -13.98 -1.53
N MET A 12 0.63 -13.44 -1.23
CA MET A 12 0.16 -12.17 -1.77
C MET A 12 0.23 -11.06 -0.72
N ILE A 13 0.74 -9.90 -1.13
CA ILE A 13 0.74 -8.67 -0.34
C ILE A 13 -0.61 -7.96 -0.56
N ARG A 14 -1.36 -7.71 0.51
CA ARG A 14 -2.62 -6.96 0.40
C ARG A 14 -2.36 -5.47 0.27
N VAL A 15 -3.03 -4.86 -0.71
CA VAL A 15 -2.96 -3.42 -1.00
C VAL A 15 -4.36 -2.84 -0.98
N ALA A 16 -4.62 -1.86 -0.12
CA ALA A 16 -5.89 -1.15 -0.11
C ALA A 16 -5.92 -0.13 -1.25
N VAL A 17 -7.00 -0.09 -2.01
CA VAL A 17 -7.24 0.95 -3.02
C VAL A 17 -8.43 1.77 -2.56
N ILE A 18 -8.19 3.01 -2.15
CA ILE A 18 -9.20 3.89 -1.57
C ILE A 18 -9.46 5.09 -2.50
N PRO A 19 -10.73 5.44 -2.77
CA PRO A 19 -11.03 6.70 -3.42
C PRO A 19 -10.70 7.86 -2.47
N VAL A 20 -10.09 8.92 -3.00
CA VAL A 20 -9.78 10.14 -2.27
C VAL A 20 -10.34 11.32 -3.06
N GLY A 21 -11.08 12.18 -2.37
CA GLY A 21 -11.84 13.27 -2.93
C GLY A 21 -13.16 12.81 -3.54
N SER A 22 -13.71 13.65 -4.42
CA SER A 22 -14.91 13.32 -5.19
C SER A 22 -14.47 12.55 -6.44
N VAL A 23 -14.63 11.22 -6.43
CA VAL A 23 -14.33 10.37 -7.59
C VAL A 23 -15.62 9.73 -8.10
N PRO A 24 -16.03 9.99 -9.35
CA PRO A 24 -17.20 9.33 -9.92
C PRO A 24 -17.06 7.81 -9.92
N PRO A 25 -18.08 7.03 -9.51
CA PRO A 25 -17.97 5.57 -9.36
C PRO A 25 -17.55 4.82 -10.65
N ASN A 26 -17.97 5.31 -11.80
CA ASN A 26 -17.61 4.73 -13.10
C ASN A 26 -16.12 4.91 -13.40
N VAL A 27 -15.61 6.11 -13.14
CA VAL A 27 -14.19 6.46 -13.33
C VAL A 27 -13.31 5.70 -12.32
N LEU A 28 -13.77 5.57 -11.07
CA LEU A 28 -13.07 4.75 -10.07
C LEU A 28 -12.93 3.29 -10.51
N ARG A 29 -13.98 2.72 -11.10
CA ARG A 29 -13.95 1.34 -11.62
C ARG A 29 -12.93 1.19 -12.74
N ASP A 30 -12.83 2.17 -13.63
CA ASP A 30 -11.86 2.17 -14.71
C ASP A 30 -10.42 2.24 -14.19
N TYR A 31 -10.15 3.16 -13.25
CA TYR A 31 -8.84 3.25 -12.59
C TYR A 31 -8.47 1.98 -11.84
N TYR A 32 -9.43 1.42 -11.09
CA TYR A 32 -9.23 0.16 -10.40
C TYR A 32 -8.93 -0.99 -11.36
N SER A 33 -9.60 -1.04 -12.53
CA SER A 33 -9.33 -2.06 -13.56
C SER A 33 -7.89 -2.01 -14.08
N MET A 34 -7.29 -0.81 -14.18
CA MET A 34 -5.90 -0.65 -14.57
C MET A 34 -4.95 -1.10 -13.46
N ILE A 35 -5.25 -0.76 -12.21
CA ILE A 35 -4.45 -1.18 -11.03
C ILE A 35 -4.47 -2.70 -10.88
N MET A 36 -5.64 -3.34 -11.03
CA MET A 36 -5.76 -4.79 -10.90
C MET A 36 -4.92 -5.58 -11.91
N ARG A 37 -4.63 -5.01 -13.09
CA ARG A 37 -3.73 -5.64 -14.06
C ARG A 37 -2.30 -5.78 -13.51
N GLN A 38 -1.89 -4.88 -12.63
CA GLN A 38 -0.55 -4.83 -12.01
C GLN A 38 -0.47 -5.68 -10.73
N HIS A 39 -1.13 -6.85 -10.71
CA HIS A 39 -1.16 -7.75 -9.55
C HIS A 39 0.10 -8.61 -9.42
N THR A 40 0.92 -8.74 -10.47
CA THR A 40 2.18 -9.49 -10.44
C THR A 40 3.29 -8.61 -11.01
N ILE A 41 4.35 -8.40 -10.22
CA ILE A 41 5.50 -7.59 -10.62
C ILE A 41 6.77 -8.44 -10.57
N PRO A 42 7.43 -8.68 -11.71
CA PRO A 42 8.72 -9.36 -11.74
C PRO A 42 9.77 -8.62 -10.92
N LEU A 43 10.57 -9.34 -10.14
CA LEU A 43 11.65 -8.76 -9.34
C LEU A 43 12.74 -8.12 -10.22
N SER A 44 12.93 -8.63 -11.44
CA SER A 44 13.88 -8.09 -12.41
C SER A 44 13.54 -6.64 -12.78
N ALA A 45 12.25 -6.30 -12.85
CA ALA A 45 11.77 -4.95 -13.14
C ALA A 45 11.86 -3.98 -11.94
N ILE A 46 12.12 -4.51 -10.73
CA ILE A 46 12.22 -3.71 -9.49
C ILE A 46 13.68 -3.35 -9.18
N SER A 47 14.63 -4.13 -9.70
CA SER A 47 16.08 -4.00 -9.43
C SER A 47 16.64 -2.58 -9.61
N SER A 48 16.14 -1.81 -10.57
CA SER A 48 16.55 -0.42 -10.82
C SER A 48 16.06 0.58 -9.76
N PHE A 49 14.94 0.29 -9.10
CA PHE A 49 14.35 1.13 -8.05
C PHE A 49 14.83 0.72 -6.65
N TYR A 50 15.31 -0.51 -6.49
CA TYR A 50 15.77 -1.06 -5.23
C TYR A 50 17.19 -0.58 -4.89
N LYS A 51 17.39 -0.11 -3.65
CA LYS A 51 18.70 0.26 -3.13
C LYS A 51 19.06 -0.66 -1.97
N GLU A 52 20.02 -1.55 -2.22
CA GLU A 52 20.45 -2.55 -1.25
C GLU A 52 21.27 -1.94 -0.10
N HIS A 53 20.98 -2.34 1.14
CA HIS A 53 21.85 -2.03 2.28
C HIS A 53 22.87 -3.15 2.53
N GLN A 54 24.00 -2.82 3.16
CA GLN A 54 25.11 -3.76 3.43
C GLN A 54 24.74 -4.99 4.28
N LYS A 55 23.53 -5.03 4.88
CA LYS A 55 22.99 -6.16 5.65
C LYS A 55 21.61 -6.60 5.15
N SER A 56 21.38 -6.51 3.84
CA SER A 56 20.10 -6.84 3.23
C SER A 56 19.68 -8.29 3.50
N PRO A 57 18.45 -8.53 4.01
CA PRO A 57 17.89 -9.88 4.13
C PRO A 57 17.63 -10.51 2.75
N PHE A 58 17.72 -9.73 1.67
CA PHE A 58 17.44 -10.15 0.30
C PHE A 58 18.68 -10.59 -0.50
N ALA A 59 19.82 -10.82 0.16
CA ALA A 59 21.06 -11.25 -0.49
C ALA A 59 20.94 -12.56 -1.30
N ARG A 60 19.93 -13.41 -1.00
CA ARG A 60 19.63 -14.67 -1.72
C ARG A 60 18.31 -14.63 -2.49
N GLN A 61 17.75 -13.44 -2.71
CA GLN A 61 16.48 -13.29 -3.40
C GLN A 61 16.66 -13.61 -4.91
N PRO A 62 15.76 -14.39 -5.53
CA PRO A 62 15.82 -14.70 -6.95
C PRO A 62 15.35 -13.50 -7.80
N TRP A 63 16.19 -12.48 -7.96
CA TRP A 63 15.85 -11.25 -8.66
C TRP A 63 15.47 -11.47 -10.13
N ASP A 64 16.05 -12.45 -10.81
CA ASP A 64 15.82 -12.67 -12.24
C ASP A 64 14.54 -13.47 -12.56
N SER A 65 14.10 -14.34 -11.63
CA SER A 65 12.99 -15.28 -11.85
C SER A 65 11.81 -15.12 -10.89
N GLY A 66 11.98 -14.38 -9.80
CA GLY A 66 10.95 -14.15 -8.80
C GLY A 66 9.96 -13.06 -9.19
N SER A 67 8.83 -13.01 -8.48
CA SER A 67 7.82 -11.97 -8.64
C SER A 67 7.15 -11.66 -7.32
N LEU A 68 6.77 -10.41 -7.12
CA LEU A 68 5.86 -10.00 -6.04
C LEU A 68 4.42 -10.08 -6.54
N ARG A 69 3.54 -10.62 -5.70
CA ARG A 69 2.10 -10.71 -5.98
C ARG A 69 1.33 -9.78 -5.06
N PHE A 70 0.39 -9.03 -5.62
CA PHE A 70 -0.48 -8.10 -4.93
C PHE A 70 -1.92 -8.57 -4.98
N LYS A 71 -2.62 -8.43 -3.86
CA LYS A 71 -4.07 -8.59 -3.76
C LYS A 71 -4.67 -7.22 -3.46
N PHE A 72 -5.32 -6.62 -4.44
CA PHE A 72 -5.98 -5.34 -4.28
C PHE A 72 -7.34 -5.48 -3.59
N VAL A 73 -7.60 -4.60 -2.63
CA VAL A 73 -8.86 -4.52 -1.89
C VAL A 73 -9.47 -3.14 -2.11
N LEU A 74 -10.50 -3.06 -2.95
CA LEU A 74 -11.20 -1.80 -3.25
C LEU A 74 -12.00 -1.33 -2.03
N GLY A 75 -11.90 -0.04 -1.70
CA GLY A 75 -12.50 0.56 -0.51
C GLY A 75 -11.76 0.22 0.79
N GLY A 76 -10.72 -0.62 0.70
CA GLY A 76 -9.98 -1.14 1.84
C GLY A 76 -10.78 -2.16 2.66
N ALA A 77 -10.22 -2.53 3.80
CA ALA A 77 -10.86 -3.42 4.76
C ALA A 77 -10.47 -3.00 6.18
N PRO A 78 -11.37 -3.16 7.18
CA PRO A 78 -11.00 -2.97 8.56
C PRO A 78 -9.86 -3.94 8.95
N PRO A 79 -9.01 -3.56 9.91
CA PRO A 79 -7.94 -4.44 10.39
C PRO A 79 -8.55 -5.76 10.87
N SER A 80 -7.95 -6.87 10.47
CA SER A 80 -8.44 -8.19 10.84
C SER A 80 -7.99 -8.47 12.27
N PRO A 81 -8.86 -8.97 13.18
CA PRO A 81 -8.44 -9.33 14.53
C PRO A 81 -7.38 -10.44 14.56
N TRP A 82 -7.21 -11.15 13.44
CA TRP A 82 -6.21 -12.21 13.26
C TRP A 82 -4.95 -11.75 12.54
N GLU A 83 -4.82 -10.46 12.18
CA GLU A 83 -3.73 -10.01 11.31
C GLU A 83 -2.34 -10.20 11.93
N ASP A 84 -2.22 -10.20 13.26
CA ASP A 84 -0.97 -10.48 13.97
C ASP A 84 -0.55 -11.96 13.89
N PHE A 85 -1.51 -12.88 13.79
CA PHE A 85 -1.24 -14.31 13.61
C PHE A 85 -1.19 -14.72 12.14
N GLN A 86 -1.87 -13.96 11.28
CA GLN A 86 -2.02 -14.19 9.85
C GLN A 86 -1.52 -12.96 9.10
N SER A 87 -0.19 -12.80 9.02
CA SER A 87 0.46 -11.63 8.43
C SER A 87 0.00 -11.32 7.00
N HIS A 88 -0.35 -12.35 6.21
CA HIS A 88 -0.91 -12.20 4.85
C HIS A 88 -2.28 -11.48 4.81
N ARG A 89 -2.90 -11.23 5.97
CA ARG A 89 -4.14 -10.44 6.09
C ARG A 89 -3.87 -8.96 6.35
N LYS A 90 -2.65 -8.58 6.73
CA LYS A 90 -2.24 -7.19 6.90
C LYS A 90 -2.24 -6.46 5.56
N ILE A 91 -2.80 -5.26 5.55
CA ILE A 91 -2.66 -4.33 4.44
C ILE A 91 -1.31 -3.65 4.60
N LEU A 92 -0.37 -3.95 3.70
CA LEU A 92 1.01 -3.45 3.78
C LEU A 92 1.22 -2.21 2.90
N SER A 93 0.28 -1.89 2.01
CA SER A 93 0.30 -0.67 1.22
C SER A 93 -1.09 -0.11 1.01
N VAL A 94 -1.18 1.22 0.91
CA VAL A 94 -2.41 1.95 0.60
C VAL A 94 -2.19 2.81 -0.64
N ILE A 95 -3.04 2.62 -1.63
CA ILE A 95 -3.11 3.41 -2.86
C ILE A 95 -4.36 4.27 -2.81
N GLY A 96 -4.19 5.58 -2.69
CA GLY A 96 -5.23 6.57 -2.89
C GLY A 96 -5.45 6.81 -4.38
N VAL A 97 -6.70 6.90 -4.81
CA VAL A 97 -7.06 7.24 -6.20
C VAL A 97 -7.88 8.52 -6.18
N CYS A 98 -7.39 9.55 -6.85
CA CYS A 98 -8.02 10.85 -6.99
C CYS A 98 -8.29 11.15 -8.46
N HIS A 99 -9.45 11.75 -8.74
CA HIS A 99 -9.80 12.30 -10.04
C HIS A 99 -9.76 13.83 -9.96
N CYS A 100 -8.67 14.42 -10.46
CA CYS A 100 -8.38 15.84 -10.32
C CYS A 100 -9.48 16.77 -10.87
N PRO A 101 -10.17 16.47 -12.00
CA PRO A 101 -11.26 17.33 -12.49
C PRO A 101 -12.43 17.47 -11.52
N SER A 102 -12.65 16.48 -10.64
CA SER A 102 -13.69 16.51 -9.61
C SER A 102 -13.16 16.94 -8.23
N SER A 103 -11.84 17.07 -8.08
CA SER A 103 -11.15 17.43 -6.84
C SER A 103 -10.06 18.47 -7.13
N PRO A 104 -10.43 19.76 -7.26
CA PRO A 104 -9.50 20.80 -7.67
C PRO A 104 -8.44 21.10 -6.60
N ASP A 105 -8.79 20.99 -5.32
CA ASP A 105 -7.88 21.23 -4.21
C ASP A 105 -7.07 19.97 -3.86
N LEU A 106 -5.82 19.95 -4.32
CA LEU A 106 -4.89 18.86 -4.10
C LEU A 106 -4.37 18.79 -2.65
N HIS A 107 -4.32 19.90 -1.92
CA HIS A 107 -3.96 19.88 -0.50
C HIS A 107 -5.01 19.14 0.31
N TYR A 108 -6.28 19.47 0.07
CA TYR A 108 -7.40 18.79 0.72
C TYR A 108 -7.40 17.28 0.42
N VAL A 109 -7.09 16.89 -0.82
CA VAL A 109 -6.94 15.47 -1.21
C VAL A 109 -5.81 14.79 -0.42
N ILE A 110 -4.64 15.42 -0.29
CA ILE A 110 -3.52 14.86 0.49
C ILE A 110 -3.87 14.72 1.97
N ASP A 111 -4.54 15.71 2.55
CA ASP A 111 -4.96 15.67 3.95
C ASP A 111 -5.99 14.57 4.19
N GLN A 112 -6.96 14.43 3.28
CA GLN A 112 -7.94 13.35 3.33
C GLN A 112 -7.28 11.97 3.16
N PHE A 113 -6.32 11.84 2.24
CA PHE A 113 -5.55 10.62 2.07
C PHE A 113 -4.76 10.27 3.34
N THR A 114 -4.05 11.24 3.90
CA THR A 114 -3.27 11.09 5.14
C THR A 114 -4.16 10.68 6.31
N ALA A 115 -5.35 11.27 6.41
CA ALA A 115 -6.33 10.91 7.43
C ALA A 115 -6.84 9.47 7.24
N ALA A 116 -7.13 9.04 6.01
CA ALA A 116 -7.56 7.68 5.71
C ALA A 116 -6.46 6.65 5.98
N CYS A 117 -5.20 6.98 5.70
CA CYS A 117 -4.04 6.12 5.96
C CYS A 117 -3.86 5.78 7.46
N LYS A 118 -4.32 6.64 8.38
CA LYS A 118 -4.30 6.35 9.83
C LYS A 118 -5.10 5.10 10.21
N GLY A 119 -6.08 4.70 9.40
CA GLY A 119 -6.84 3.46 9.59
C GLY A 119 -6.05 2.19 9.27
N TYR A 120 -4.88 2.30 8.64
CA TYR A 120 -4.04 1.18 8.20
C TYR A 120 -2.70 1.17 8.94
N ALA A 121 -2.72 0.84 10.23
CA ALA A 121 -1.52 0.86 11.09
C ALA A 121 -0.38 -0.06 10.60
N SER A 122 -0.72 -1.14 9.90
CA SER A 122 0.23 -2.11 9.34
C SER A 122 0.81 -1.69 7.97
N ALA A 123 0.33 -0.60 7.36
CA ALA A 123 0.77 -0.17 6.05
C ALA A 123 2.15 0.48 6.11
N LEU A 124 3.07 -0.01 5.28
CA LEU A 124 4.44 0.48 5.17
C LEU A 124 4.57 1.55 4.08
N VAL A 125 3.82 1.41 2.99
CA VAL A 125 3.93 2.29 1.82
C VAL A 125 2.58 2.92 1.50
N HIS A 126 2.58 4.25 1.40
CA HIS A 126 1.42 5.06 1.04
C HIS A 126 1.69 5.81 -0.26
N ARG A 127 0.81 5.69 -1.23
CA ARG A 127 0.88 6.46 -2.49
C ARG A 127 -0.50 6.94 -2.89
N CYS A 128 -0.60 8.16 -3.39
CA CYS A 128 -1.83 8.73 -3.93
C CYS A 128 -1.64 9.01 -5.42
N PHE A 129 -2.49 8.43 -6.25
CA PHE A 129 -2.51 8.60 -7.70
C PHE A 129 -3.58 9.62 -8.08
N ALA A 130 -3.13 10.73 -8.63
CA ALA A 130 -3.97 11.85 -9.08
C ALA A 130 -4.08 11.81 -10.61
N PHE A 131 -5.27 11.49 -11.13
CA PHE A 131 -5.51 11.35 -12.56
C PHE A 131 -6.09 12.62 -13.17
N CYS A 132 -5.63 12.95 -14.38
CA CYS A 132 -6.08 14.09 -15.19
C CYS A 132 -5.93 15.46 -14.50
N PRO A 133 -4.74 15.82 -13.96
CA PRO A 133 -4.50 17.14 -13.39
C PRO A 133 -4.72 18.24 -14.42
N CYS A 134 -5.24 19.38 -13.97
CA CYS A 134 -5.27 20.62 -14.74
C CYS A 134 -3.92 21.35 -14.67
N ASP A 135 -3.66 22.26 -15.61
CA ASP A 135 -2.40 23.00 -15.71
C ASP A 135 -2.05 23.75 -14.41
N SER A 136 -3.04 24.36 -13.75
CA SER A 136 -2.86 25.00 -12.44
C SER A 136 -2.42 24.03 -11.34
N GLN A 137 -2.90 22.79 -11.37
CA GLN A 137 -2.53 21.76 -10.40
C GLN A 137 -1.14 21.19 -10.67
N LEU A 138 -0.69 21.21 -11.93
CA LEU A 138 0.68 20.82 -12.30
C LEU A 138 1.71 21.82 -11.73
N GLU A 139 1.40 23.11 -11.77
CA GLU A 139 2.24 24.18 -11.21
C GLU A 139 2.31 24.09 -9.67
N ASP A 140 1.17 23.85 -9.02
CA ASP A 140 1.04 23.70 -7.56
C ASP A 140 1.76 22.46 -7.00
N CYS A 141 2.04 21.45 -7.83
CA CYS A 141 2.58 20.17 -7.37
C CYS A 141 4.09 20.17 -7.11
N SER A 142 4.79 21.25 -7.48
CA SER A 142 6.24 21.41 -7.27
C SER A 142 6.67 21.33 -5.79
N ASN A 143 5.73 21.56 -4.86
CA ASN A 143 6.01 21.66 -3.42
C ASN A 143 5.32 20.60 -2.55
N LYS A 144 4.65 19.58 -3.10
CA LYS A 144 3.76 18.69 -2.32
C LYS A 144 4.18 17.23 -2.35
N GLY A 145 4.71 16.78 -1.20
CA GLY A 145 4.69 15.41 -0.64
C GLY A 145 5.13 14.25 -1.55
N ASP A 146 6.16 13.52 -1.13
CA ASP A 146 6.73 12.34 -1.82
C ASP A 146 5.71 11.21 -2.13
N ASN A 147 4.51 11.27 -1.53
CA ASN A 147 3.47 10.28 -1.68
C ASN A 147 2.48 10.57 -2.83
N LEU A 148 2.44 11.78 -3.40
CA LEU A 148 1.52 12.11 -4.48
C LEU A 148 2.19 11.92 -5.85
N ARG A 149 1.48 11.25 -6.76
CA ARG A 149 1.95 10.95 -8.12
C ARG A 149 0.84 11.31 -9.11
N MET A 150 1.15 12.18 -10.06
CA MET A 150 0.18 12.70 -11.02
C MET A 150 0.29 11.99 -12.36
N PHE A 151 -0.86 11.69 -12.94
CA PHE A 151 -1.01 11.06 -14.24
C PHE A 151 -1.62 12.09 -15.19
N PRO A 152 -0.83 12.71 -16.08
CA PRO A 152 -1.35 13.72 -17.01
C PRO A 152 -2.50 13.14 -17.84
N PRO A 153 -3.41 14.00 -18.35
CA PRO A 153 -4.45 13.56 -19.29
C PRO A 153 -3.78 12.91 -20.50
N ALA A 154 -3.96 11.59 -20.65
CA ALA A 154 -3.38 10.79 -21.70
C ALA A 154 -4.33 9.66 -22.07
N ASP A 155 -4.04 8.98 -23.19
CA ASP A 155 -4.76 7.79 -23.56
C ASP A 155 -4.52 6.66 -22.53
N ARG A 156 -5.45 5.69 -22.51
CA ARG A 156 -5.42 4.59 -21.54
C ARG A 156 -4.12 3.79 -21.57
N GLN A 157 -3.53 3.57 -22.75
CA GLN A 157 -2.30 2.75 -22.83
C GLN A 157 -1.14 3.47 -22.14
N THR A 158 -0.99 4.77 -22.41
CA THR A 158 0.04 5.59 -21.74
C THR A 158 -0.16 5.63 -20.22
N GLN A 159 -1.40 5.74 -19.75
CA GLN A 159 -1.71 5.67 -18.31
C GLN A 159 -1.37 4.31 -17.70
N GLU A 160 -1.66 3.20 -18.40
CA GLU A 160 -1.32 1.85 -17.96
C GLU A 160 0.21 1.64 -17.87
N ILE A 161 0.99 2.17 -18.82
CA ILE A 161 2.46 2.12 -18.78
C ILE A 161 3.00 2.92 -17.59
N HIS A 162 2.50 4.15 -17.38
CA HIS A 162 2.93 4.94 -16.23
C HIS A 162 2.58 4.24 -14.91
N LEU A 163 1.38 3.65 -14.84
CA LEU A 163 0.93 2.89 -13.67
C LEU A 163 1.82 1.68 -13.40
N GLN A 164 2.27 0.97 -14.43
CA GLN A 164 3.21 -0.13 -14.28
C GLN A 164 4.51 0.32 -13.60
N THR A 165 5.11 1.43 -14.06
CA THR A 165 6.30 2.01 -13.42
C THR A 165 6.03 2.41 -11.98
N MET A 166 4.86 3.03 -11.71
CA MET A 166 4.49 3.42 -10.35
C MET A 166 4.31 2.23 -9.41
N MET A 167 3.76 1.13 -9.92
CA MET A 167 3.61 -0.10 -9.16
C MET A 167 4.96 -0.79 -8.89
N GLN A 168 5.93 -0.70 -9.82
CA GLN A 168 7.31 -1.14 -9.59
C GLN A 168 7.99 -0.31 -8.49
N GLU A 169 7.77 1.01 -8.45
CA GLU A 169 8.27 1.88 -7.37
C GLU A 169 7.67 1.49 -6.01
N ILE A 170 6.35 1.21 -5.95
CA ILE A 170 5.68 0.73 -4.73
C ILE A 170 6.29 -0.60 -4.27
N ALA A 171 6.50 -1.53 -5.19
CA ALA A 171 7.10 -2.82 -4.89
C ALA A 171 8.53 -2.68 -4.35
N ALA A 172 9.35 -1.83 -4.96
CA ALA A 172 10.69 -1.51 -4.45
C ALA A 172 10.63 -0.92 -3.05
N SER A 173 9.72 0.04 -2.84
CA SER A 173 9.52 0.72 -1.55
C SER A 173 9.10 -0.25 -0.46
N LEU A 174 8.23 -1.21 -0.79
CA LEU A 174 7.81 -2.26 0.15
C LEU A 174 8.99 -3.14 0.57
N LEU A 175 9.85 -3.54 -0.37
CA LEU A 175 11.05 -4.31 -0.05
C LEU A 175 12.00 -3.50 0.84
N MET A 176 12.24 -2.23 0.51
CA MET A 176 13.10 -1.36 1.32
C MET A 176 12.55 -1.11 2.73
N GLU A 177 11.23 -0.90 2.89
CA GLU A 177 10.62 -0.75 4.21
C GLU A 177 10.64 -2.06 4.99
N PHE A 178 10.45 -3.20 4.32
CA PHE A 178 10.59 -4.51 4.97
C PHE A 178 12.02 -4.73 5.46
N GLU A 179 13.04 -4.43 4.65
CA GLU A 179 14.45 -4.50 5.04
C GLU A 179 14.73 -3.65 6.28
N LYS A 180 14.27 -2.39 6.29
CA LYS A 180 14.39 -1.50 7.46
C LYS A 180 13.70 -2.08 8.69
N TRP A 181 12.53 -2.67 8.52
CA TRP A 181 11.76 -3.27 9.62
C TRP A 181 12.50 -4.48 10.20
N VAL A 182 13.04 -5.37 9.37
CA VAL A 182 13.82 -6.54 9.80
C VAL A 182 15.09 -6.10 10.55
N LEU A 183 15.84 -5.14 10.00
CA LEU A 183 17.06 -4.63 10.64
C LEU A 183 16.80 -3.97 12.00
N LYS A 184 15.64 -3.34 12.19
CA LYS A 184 15.20 -2.80 13.48
C LYS A 184 14.71 -3.90 14.43
N ALA A 185 14.05 -4.93 13.94
CA ALA A 185 13.58 -6.04 14.77
C ALA A 185 14.73 -6.86 15.35
N GLU A 186 15.79 -7.09 14.55
CA GLU A 186 17.02 -7.74 15.02
C GLU A 186 17.68 -6.99 16.17
N SER A 187 17.59 -5.66 16.21
CA SER A 187 18.19 -4.84 17.27
C SER A 187 17.29 -4.67 18.51
N ALA A 188 15.97 -4.81 18.37
CA ALA A 188 15.01 -4.58 19.46
C ALA A 188 14.61 -5.84 20.25
N GLY A 189 14.93 -7.05 19.75
CA GLY A 189 14.43 -8.31 20.33
C GLY A 189 12.94 -8.45 20.09
N THR A 190 12.54 -9.30 19.14
CA THR A 190 11.16 -9.41 18.70
C THR A 190 10.27 -10.01 19.79
N ILE A 191 9.46 -9.17 20.47
CA ILE A 191 8.40 -9.64 21.37
C ILE A 191 7.21 -10.09 20.49
N LEU A 192 7.06 -11.40 20.34
CA LEU A 192 5.84 -12.01 19.80
C LEU A 192 4.71 -11.74 20.80
N LYS A 193 3.77 -10.85 20.44
CA LYS A 193 2.52 -10.72 21.20
C LYS A 193 1.74 -12.02 21.05
N THR A 194 1.58 -12.72 22.16
CA THR A 194 0.81 -13.95 22.24
C THR A 194 -0.67 -13.62 22.51
N PRO A 195 -1.61 -14.54 22.23
CA PRO A 195 -3.02 -14.37 22.62
C PRO A 195 -3.18 -14.11 24.13
N LEU A 196 -2.22 -14.55 24.95
CA LEU A 196 -2.20 -14.35 26.40
C LEU A 196 -2.00 -12.88 26.78
N ASP A 197 -1.22 -12.14 26.00
CA ASP A 197 -0.95 -10.70 26.21
C ASP A 197 -2.16 -9.82 25.85
N SER A 198 -3.15 -10.38 25.15
CA SER A 198 -4.39 -9.70 24.78
C SER A 198 -5.49 -9.87 25.83
N GLN A 199 -5.35 -10.84 26.75
CA GLN A 199 -6.32 -11.10 27.82
C GLN A 199 -6.00 -10.37 29.12
N THR A 200 -4.77 -9.89 29.30
CA THR A 200 -4.36 -9.13 30.49
C THR A 200 -4.97 -7.73 30.56
N SER A 201 -5.62 -7.23 29.51
CA SER A 201 -6.41 -5.99 29.57
C SER A 201 -7.85 -6.19 30.05
N LEU A 202 -8.34 -7.43 30.11
CA LEU A 202 -9.73 -7.76 30.49
C LEU A 202 -9.88 -8.29 31.92
N SER A 203 -8.80 -8.42 32.68
CA SER A 203 -8.81 -8.99 34.04
C SER A 203 -8.58 -7.97 35.17
N SER A 204 -8.66 -6.66 34.89
CA SER A 204 -8.49 -5.61 35.92
C SER A 204 -9.78 -5.10 36.55
N GLU A 205 -10.94 -5.69 36.25
CA GLU A 205 -12.18 -5.43 36.99
C GLU A 205 -12.58 -6.66 37.80
N GLU A 206 -11.93 -6.88 38.95
CA GLU A 206 -12.56 -7.68 40.00
C GLU A 206 -12.14 -7.22 41.42
N VAL A 207 -13.18 -6.77 42.14
CA VAL A 207 -13.41 -6.80 43.59
C VAL A 207 -12.66 -5.82 44.50
N HIS A 208 -13.38 -4.78 44.94
CA HIS A 208 -13.34 -4.39 46.35
C HIS A 208 -14.78 -4.34 46.91
N PHE A 209 -14.96 -5.10 47.98
CA PHE A 209 -16.18 -5.30 48.77
C PHE A 209 -16.72 -4.01 49.41
#